data_AF-A0A5N1K8V5-F1
#
_entry.id   AF-A0A5N1K8V5-F1
#
_cell.length_a   1.000
_cell.length_b   1.000
_cell.length_c   1.000
_cell.angle_alpha   90.00
_cell.angle_beta   90.00
_cell.angle_gamma   90.00
#
_symmetry.space_group_name_H-M   'P 1'
#
loop_
_entity.id
_entity.type
_entity.pdbx_description
1 polymer ?
#
loop_
_entity_poly.entity_id
_entity_poly.type
_entity_poly.pdbx_seq_one_letter_code
_entity_poly.pdbx_strand_id
1 'polypeptide(L)'
;MRVRSLLIPFVLVPALSIALFSTTLANGAGTLAEVPAGATSCAFNAWTNNDKALIQVRAAPSADAQLVGQIPTVSAAGEAEYAYSISFDVLEAKDGWLKITNASDAYNEESDDYVPREVYKGEGWIKSDEARVGIQSARGFLKPDPQSERLLDIGSDWLTEMGRINNILACNEDWVLLDYTVLRKRIAGEELVELANDEQLTGRAWFRGLCSNAETTCDMKSVDQ
;
A
#
# COMPACT_ATOMS: atom_id res chain seq x y z
N MET A 1 -42.33 -34.57 77.01
CA MET A 1 -43.05 -33.27 77.11
C MET A 1 -42.42 -32.31 76.11
N ARG A 2 -43.22 -31.78 75.18
CA ARG A 2 -42.78 -30.83 74.14
C ARG A 2 -42.61 -29.44 74.77
N VAL A 3 -41.45 -28.81 74.57
CA VAL A 3 -41.26 -27.37 74.82
C VAL A 3 -40.88 -26.72 73.49
N ARG A 4 -41.72 -25.76 73.07
CA ARG A 4 -41.52 -24.87 71.93
C ARG A 4 -40.51 -23.79 72.32
N SER A 5 -39.52 -23.53 71.47
CA SER A 5 -38.74 -22.29 71.51
C SER A 5 -38.92 -21.53 70.20
N LEU A 6 -39.27 -20.24 70.36
CA LEU A 6 -39.56 -19.27 69.32
C LEU A 6 -38.31 -18.87 68.52
N LEU A 7 -38.50 -18.69 67.21
CA LEU A 7 -37.58 -18.07 66.26
C LEU A 7 -37.62 -16.55 66.39
N ILE A 8 -36.45 -15.90 66.41
CA ILE A 8 -36.26 -14.46 66.15
C ILE A 8 -35.67 -14.35 64.74
N PRO A 9 -36.22 -13.51 63.82
CA PRO A 9 -35.63 -13.35 62.50
C PRO A 9 -34.50 -12.32 62.55
N PHE A 10 -33.30 -12.75 62.18
CA PHE A 10 -32.20 -11.84 61.81
C PHE A 10 -32.46 -11.35 60.39
N VAL A 11 -32.64 -10.04 60.23
CA VAL A 11 -32.70 -9.38 58.93
C VAL A 11 -31.26 -9.18 58.44
N LEU A 12 -30.88 -9.94 57.40
CA LEU A 12 -29.64 -9.72 56.66
C LEU A 12 -29.88 -8.67 55.58
N VAL A 13 -29.17 -7.55 55.67
CA VAL A 13 -29.09 -6.52 54.63
C VAL A 13 -28.04 -6.94 53.60
N PRO A 14 -28.36 -7.11 52.31
CA PRO A 14 -27.34 -7.34 51.30
C PRO A 14 -26.68 -6.01 50.92
N ALA A 15 -25.36 -5.92 51.14
CA ALA A 15 -24.54 -4.85 50.61
C ALA A 15 -24.38 -5.04 49.09
N LEU A 16 -24.98 -4.13 48.33
CA LEU A 16 -24.94 -4.13 46.87
C LEU A 16 -23.60 -3.50 46.41
N SER A 17 -22.60 -4.33 46.11
CA SER A 17 -21.34 -3.86 45.50
C SER A 17 -21.57 -3.54 44.03
N ILE A 18 -21.58 -2.25 43.69
CA ILE A 18 -21.62 -1.76 42.32
C ILE A 18 -20.20 -1.89 41.75
N ALA A 19 -19.96 -2.94 40.96
CA ALA A 19 -18.75 -3.05 40.15
C ALA A 19 -18.87 -2.09 38.96
N LEU A 20 -18.10 -0.99 39.00
CA LEU A 20 -17.96 -0.07 37.87
C LEU A 20 -17.13 -0.76 36.79
N PHE A 21 -17.78 -1.25 35.73
CA PHE A 21 -17.10 -1.64 34.50
C PHE A 21 -16.63 -0.37 33.79
N SER A 22 -15.33 -0.08 33.85
CA SER A 22 -14.72 0.91 32.97
C SER A 22 -14.72 0.34 31.55
N THR A 23 -15.73 0.69 30.75
CA THR A 23 -15.68 0.52 29.30
C THR A 23 -14.68 1.52 28.75
N THR A 24 -13.44 1.11 28.58
CA THR A 24 -12.51 1.81 27.68
C THR A 24 -13.10 1.74 26.28
N LEU A 25 -13.62 2.86 25.79
CA LEU A 25 -13.87 3.05 24.37
C LEU A 25 -12.50 2.98 23.67
N ALA A 26 -12.20 1.83 23.08
CA ALA A 26 -11.11 1.74 22.13
C ALA A 26 -11.53 2.61 20.94
N ASN A 27 -10.83 3.75 20.75
CA ASN A 27 -10.91 4.47 19.49
C ASN A 27 -10.55 3.48 18.38
N GLY A 28 -11.47 3.27 17.43
CA GLY A 28 -11.27 2.38 16.29
C GLY A 28 -10.16 2.90 15.39
N ALA A 29 -8.91 2.54 15.68
CA ALA A 29 -7.91 2.40 14.66
C ALA A 29 -8.34 1.20 13.82
N GLY A 30 -8.75 1.43 12.57
CA GLY A 30 -9.11 0.35 11.66
C GLY A 30 -7.98 -0.68 11.59
N THR A 31 -8.34 -1.96 11.50
CA THR A 31 -7.37 -3.04 11.35
C THR A 31 -6.52 -2.79 10.10
N LEU A 32 -5.20 -2.88 10.23
CA LEU A 32 -4.26 -2.79 9.12
C LEU A 32 -3.71 -4.19 8.82
N ALA A 33 -3.44 -4.50 7.55
CA ALA A 33 -2.73 -5.72 7.20
C ALA A 33 -1.32 -5.73 7.78
N GLU A 34 -0.88 -6.88 8.28
CA GLU A 34 0.45 -7.01 8.87
C GLU A 34 1.52 -7.13 7.78
N VAL A 35 2.66 -6.47 8.00
CA VAL A 35 3.86 -6.66 7.16
C VAL A 35 4.50 -7.98 7.57
N PRO A 36 4.70 -8.93 6.63
CA PRO A 36 5.44 -10.16 6.92
C PRO A 36 6.81 -9.87 7.51
N ALA A 37 7.27 -10.71 8.44
CA ALA A 37 8.61 -10.60 8.97
C ALA A 37 9.66 -11.00 7.92
N GLY A 38 10.66 -10.16 7.72
CA GLY A 38 11.78 -10.43 6.83
C GLY A 38 11.51 -10.09 5.37
N ALA A 39 12.37 -10.61 4.50
CA ALA A 39 12.30 -10.38 3.06
C ALA A 39 11.19 -11.20 2.41
N THR A 40 10.52 -10.61 1.43
CA THR A 40 9.54 -11.28 0.58
C THR A 40 9.94 -11.19 -0.88
N SER A 41 9.81 -12.29 -1.62
CA SER A 41 10.15 -12.33 -3.05
C SER A 41 9.02 -11.71 -3.87
N CYS A 42 9.40 -10.87 -4.81
CA CYS A 42 8.54 -10.17 -5.74
C CYS A 42 8.89 -10.55 -7.19
N ALA A 43 7.93 -10.43 -8.09
CA ALA A 43 8.12 -10.69 -9.52
C ALA A 43 7.18 -9.82 -10.36
N PHE A 44 7.37 -8.50 -10.31
CA PHE A 44 6.59 -7.55 -11.08
C PHE A 44 7.44 -6.35 -11.52
N ASN A 45 6.96 -5.62 -12.54
CA ASN A 45 7.58 -4.39 -12.99
C ASN A 45 6.92 -3.18 -12.29
N ALA A 46 7.74 -2.21 -11.93
CA ALA A 46 7.34 -0.94 -11.33
C ALA A 46 7.99 0.22 -12.07
N TRP A 47 7.57 1.43 -11.77
CA TRP A 47 8.20 2.64 -12.31
C TRP A 47 8.54 3.66 -11.24
N THR A 48 9.38 4.62 -11.61
CA THR A 48 9.84 5.67 -10.69
C THR A 48 8.68 6.51 -10.16
N ASN A 49 8.73 6.79 -8.86
CA ASN A 49 8.02 7.91 -8.29
C ASN A 49 8.81 9.21 -8.54
N ASN A 50 8.21 10.18 -9.24
CA ASN A 50 8.91 11.36 -9.71
C ASN A 50 8.87 12.55 -8.72
N ASP A 51 8.53 12.31 -7.44
CA ASP A 51 8.53 13.32 -6.38
C ASP A 51 9.93 13.93 -6.10
N LYS A 52 11.00 13.22 -6.45
CA LYS A 52 12.39 13.68 -6.35
C LYS A 52 13.04 13.50 -7.71
N ALA A 53 13.93 14.40 -8.12
CA ALA A 53 14.62 14.36 -9.42
C ALA A 53 15.50 13.10 -9.67
N LEU A 54 15.87 12.39 -8.61
CA LEU A 54 16.82 11.28 -8.68
C LEU A 54 16.55 10.27 -7.55
N ILE A 55 16.60 8.99 -7.89
CA ILE A 55 16.56 7.87 -6.96
C ILE A 55 17.97 7.28 -6.81
N GLN A 56 18.36 7.01 -5.57
CA GLN A 56 19.66 6.42 -5.24
C GLN A 56 19.52 4.90 -5.11
N VAL A 57 20.35 4.16 -5.86
CA VAL A 57 20.39 2.70 -5.79
C VAL A 57 21.53 2.26 -4.88
N ARG A 58 21.23 1.41 -3.90
CA ARG A 58 22.16 1.01 -2.82
C ARG A 58 22.49 -0.47 -2.84
N ALA A 59 23.67 -0.83 -2.34
CA ALA A 59 24.12 -2.22 -2.28
C ALA A 59 23.32 -3.10 -1.30
N ALA A 60 22.66 -2.49 -0.31
CA ALA A 60 21.88 -3.16 0.73
C ALA A 60 20.68 -2.30 1.15
N PRO A 61 19.63 -2.88 1.79
CA PRO A 61 18.42 -2.16 2.21
C PRO A 61 18.69 -1.30 3.45
N SER A 62 19.50 -0.26 3.29
CA SER A 62 19.88 0.67 4.35
C SER A 62 20.31 2.01 3.78
N ALA A 63 19.98 3.09 4.50
CA ALA A 63 20.37 4.45 4.12
C ALA A 63 21.90 4.68 4.18
N ASP A 64 22.62 3.85 4.95
CA ASP A 64 24.08 3.94 5.09
C ASP A 64 24.82 2.99 4.14
N ALA A 65 24.09 2.16 3.39
CA ALA A 65 24.70 1.25 2.42
C ALA A 65 25.33 2.02 1.26
N GLN A 66 26.40 1.45 0.71
CA GLN A 66 27.12 2.00 -0.43
C GLN A 66 26.17 2.29 -1.60
N LEU A 67 26.33 3.47 -2.23
CA LEU A 67 25.69 3.80 -3.49
C LEU A 67 26.32 3.00 -4.62
N VAL A 68 25.50 2.27 -5.37
CA VAL A 68 25.94 1.46 -6.53
C VAL A 68 25.45 2.03 -7.86
N GLY A 69 24.43 2.88 -7.82
CA GLY A 69 23.84 3.46 -9.01
C GLY A 69 22.84 4.56 -8.69
N GLN A 70 22.28 5.14 -9.75
CA GLN A 70 21.26 6.19 -9.68
C GLN A 70 20.28 6.02 -10.84
N ILE A 71 19.04 6.45 -10.61
CA ILE A 71 17.97 6.45 -11.60
C ILE A 71 17.38 7.86 -11.64
N PRO A 72 17.47 8.60 -12.75
CA PRO A 72 16.81 9.91 -12.87
C PRO A 72 15.30 9.75 -12.89
N THR A 73 14.53 10.76 -12.49
CA THR A 73 13.05 10.68 -12.55
C THR A 73 12.44 11.80 -13.38
N VAL A 74 13.26 12.79 -13.72
CA VAL A 74 12.92 13.95 -14.54
C VAL A 74 13.86 14.01 -15.74
N SER A 75 13.51 14.77 -16.77
CA SER A 75 14.42 15.08 -17.88
C SER A 75 15.67 15.82 -17.38
N ALA A 76 16.78 15.70 -18.11
CA ALA A 76 17.95 16.50 -17.80
C ALA A 76 17.66 18.00 -18.03
N ALA A 77 18.36 18.87 -17.29
CA ALA A 77 18.15 20.30 -17.39
C ALA A 77 18.44 20.81 -18.82
N GLY A 78 17.44 21.43 -19.45
CA GLY A 78 17.53 21.95 -20.82
C GLY A 78 17.04 21.00 -21.90
N GLU A 79 16.60 19.79 -21.55
CA GLU A 79 15.89 18.88 -22.45
C GLU A 79 14.38 19.11 -22.40
N ALA A 80 13.66 18.66 -23.43
CA ALA A 80 12.21 18.67 -23.40
C ALA A 80 11.71 17.83 -22.20
N GLU A 81 10.71 18.34 -21.49
CA GLU A 81 10.05 17.60 -20.43
C GLU A 81 9.32 16.42 -21.09
N TYR A 82 9.84 15.21 -20.89
CA TYR A 82 9.17 14.00 -21.30
C TYR A 82 8.55 13.35 -20.07
N ALA A 83 7.28 12.98 -20.19
CA ALA A 83 6.44 12.61 -19.06
C ALA A 83 6.53 11.12 -18.64
N TYR A 84 7.38 10.30 -19.28
CA TYR A 84 7.42 8.87 -19.01
C TYR A 84 8.41 8.53 -17.89
N SER A 85 8.01 7.55 -17.07
CA SER A 85 8.76 7.12 -15.89
C SER A 85 9.68 5.96 -16.24
N ILE A 86 10.86 5.88 -15.59
CA ILE A 86 11.75 4.74 -15.79
C ILE A 86 11.13 3.52 -15.16
N SER A 87 11.12 2.42 -15.90
CA SER A 87 10.65 1.12 -15.42
C SER A 87 11.80 0.29 -14.85
N PHE A 88 11.49 -0.66 -13.97
CA PHE A 88 12.43 -1.63 -13.42
C PHE A 88 11.69 -2.84 -12.85
N ASP A 89 12.38 -3.98 -12.78
CA ASP A 89 11.84 -5.18 -12.16
C ASP A 89 12.06 -5.12 -10.64
N VAL A 90 11.04 -5.52 -9.87
CA VAL A 90 11.11 -5.64 -8.41
C VAL A 90 11.24 -7.11 -8.03
N LEU A 91 12.34 -7.46 -7.36
CA LEU A 91 12.72 -8.84 -7.02
C LEU A 91 12.45 -9.21 -5.57
N GLU A 92 12.55 -8.24 -4.67
CA GLU A 92 12.42 -8.47 -3.22
C GLU A 92 11.92 -7.19 -2.53
N ALA A 93 11.08 -7.34 -1.51
CA ALA A 93 10.71 -6.27 -0.60
C ALA A 93 11.14 -6.63 0.82
N LYS A 94 11.80 -5.69 1.50
CA LYS A 94 12.35 -5.89 2.85
C LYS A 94 12.47 -4.57 3.60
N ASP A 95 11.86 -4.48 4.78
CA ASP A 95 12.05 -3.37 5.73
C ASP A 95 11.90 -1.95 5.12
N GLY A 96 10.95 -1.76 4.19
CA GLY A 96 10.73 -0.49 3.49
C GLY A 96 11.67 -0.24 2.31
N TRP A 97 12.36 -1.27 1.84
CA TRP A 97 13.23 -1.23 0.66
C TRP A 97 12.77 -2.24 -0.39
N LEU A 98 13.04 -1.91 -1.64
CA LEU A 98 12.81 -2.77 -2.79
C LEU A 98 14.14 -3.09 -3.45
N LYS A 99 14.42 -4.38 -3.65
CA LYS A 99 15.49 -4.82 -4.52
C LYS A 99 15.00 -4.78 -5.95
N ILE A 100 15.71 -4.03 -6.79
CA ILE A 100 15.37 -3.79 -8.19
C ILE A 100 16.47 -4.27 -9.12
N THR A 101 16.13 -4.47 -10.38
CA THR A 101 17.07 -4.73 -11.48
C THR A 101 16.50 -4.22 -12.80
N ASN A 102 17.33 -4.25 -13.86
CA ASN A 102 16.89 -4.01 -15.24
C ASN A 102 16.18 -2.66 -15.44
N ALA A 103 16.66 -1.60 -14.78
CA ALA A 103 16.10 -0.27 -15.01
C ALA A 103 16.20 0.09 -16.50
N SER A 104 15.10 0.61 -17.04
CA SER A 104 14.95 0.89 -18.45
C SER A 104 14.21 2.20 -18.67
N ASP A 105 14.86 3.06 -19.46
CA ASP A 105 14.26 4.25 -20.03
C ASP A 105 13.80 4.00 -21.47
N ALA A 106 13.65 2.75 -21.90
CA ALA A 106 13.18 2.47 -23.26
C ALA A 106 11.70 2.86 -23.38
N TYR A 107 11.38 3.76 -24.33
CA TYR A 107 10.02 4.10 -24.70
C TYR A 107 9.39 2.94 -25.50
N ASN A 108 8.17 2.51 -25.16
CA ASN A 108 7.56 1.35 -25.83
C ASN A 108 7.05 1.64 -27.25
N GLU A 109 6.94 2.91 -27.66
CA GLU A 109 6.65 3.26 -29.05
C GLU A 109 7.94 3.63 -29.79
N GLU A 110 8.10 3.18 -31.02
CA GLU A 110 9.24 3.58 -31.86
C GLU A 110 9.12 5.08 -32.16
N SER A 111 9.95 5.88 -31.49
CA SER A 111 10.17 7.29 -31.82
C SER A 111 11.64 7.48 -32.18
N ASP A 112 11.91 7.84 -33.43
CA ASP A 112 13.27 8.09 -33.93
C ASP A 112 13.97 9.26 -33.22
N ASP A 113 13.18 10.14 -32.58
CA ASP A 113 13.68 11.32 -31.88
C ASP A 113 13.92 11.07 -30.38
N TYR A 114 13.59 9.88 -29.89
CA TYR A 114 13.70 9.55 -28.49
C TYR A 114 15.09 9.04 -28.11
N VAL A 115 15.77 9.76 -27.21
CA VAL A 115 17.07 9.37 -26.66
C VAL A 115 16.90 8.93 -25.21
N PRO A 116 17.05 7.63 -24.90
CA PRO A 116 16.96 7.14 -23.53
C PRO A 116 17.99 7.78 -22.60
N ARG A 117 17.57 8.17 -21.40
CA ARG A 117 18.45 8.60 -20.32
C ARG A 117 19.38 7.46 -19.91
N GLU A 118 20.57 7.81 -19.43
CA GLU A 118 21.45 6.83 -18.81
C GLU A 118 20.86 6.37 -17.47
N VAL A 119 20.77 5.04 -17.29
CA VAL A 119 20.16 4.41 -16.11
C VAL A 119 21.04 3.29 -15.59
N TYR A 120 21.11 3.15 -14.26
CA TYR A 120 21.77 2.01 -13.63
C TYR A 120 20.94 0.74 -13.82
N LYS A 121 21.45 -0.21 -14.62
CA LYS A 121 20.73 -1.47 -14.96
C LYS A 121 20.98 -2.63 -13.99
N GLY A 122 21.95 -2.50 -13.10
CA GLY A 122 22.34 -3.57 -12.18
C GLY A 122 21.35 -3.78 -11.03
N GLU A 123 21.62 -4.80 -10.21
CA GLU A 123 20.84 -5.03 -8.99
C GLU A 123 21.18 -4.01 -7.90
N GLY A 124 20.17 -3.58 -7.15
CA GLY A 124 20.37 -2.83 -5.92
C GLY A 124 19.05 -2.48 -5.23
N TRP A 125 19.14 -1.65 -4.20
CA TRP A 125 18.03 -1.34 -3.30
C TRP A 125 17.63 0.12 -3.37
N ILE A 126 16.33 0.38 -3.51
CA ILE A 126 15.70 1.71 -3.43
C ILE A 126 14.68 1.74 -2.29
N LYS A 127 14.26 2.93 -1.86
CA LYS A 127 13.18 3.01 -0.86
C LYS A 127 11.84 2.61 -1.48
N SER A 128 10.94 2.02 -0.70
CA SER A 128 9.63 1.57 -1.19
C SER A 128 8.71 2.69 -1.68
N ASP A 129 8.88 3.91 -1.21
CA ASP A 129 8.12 5.10 -1.62
C ASP A 129 8.62 5.72 -2.92
N GLU A 130 9.79 5.27 -3.41
CA GLU A 130 10.41 5.72 -4.66
C GLU A 130 9.91 4.92 -5.88
N ALA A 131 9.05 3.92 -5.66
CA ALA A 131 8.41 3.14 -6.70
C ALA A 131 6.89 3.39 -6.77
N ARG A 132 6.34 3.13 -7.94
CA ARG A 132 4.90 3.13 -8.24
C ARG A 132 4.54 1.87 -9.00
N VAL A 133 3.29 1.45 -8.85
CA VAL A 133 2.68 0.35 -9.60
C VAL A 133 1.21 0.64 -9.80
N GLY A 134 0.58 0.07 -10.84
CA GLY A 134 -0.86 0.14 -11.04
C GLY A 134 -1.55 -1.02 -10.33
N ILE A 135 -2.70 -0.76 -9.72
CA ILE A 135 -3.55 -1.74 -9.03
C ILE A 135 -4.97 -1.68 -9.60
N GLN A 136 -5.32 -2.68 -10.42
CA GLN A 136 -6.65 -2.88 -11.02
C GLN A 136 -7.60 -3.64 -10.08
N SER A 137 -7.54 -3.28 -8.81
CA SER A 137 -8.36 -3.85 -7.75
C SER A 137 -9.09 -2.75 -7.01
N ALA A 138 -10.38 -2.98 -6.77
CA ALA A 138 -11.20 -2.12 -5.93
C ALA A 138 -11.19 -2.57 -4.46
N ARG A 139 -10.46 -3.63 -4.12
CA ARG A 139 -10.54 -4.29 -2.81
C ARG A 139 -9.17 -4.53 -2.22
N GLY A 140 -8.99 -4.09 -0.99
CA GLY A 140 -7.82 -4.37 -0.18
C GLY A 140 -8.16 -5.39 0.91
N PHE A 141 -7.27 -6.35 1.14
CA PHE A 141 -7.50 -7.48 2.03
C PHE A 141 -6.53 -7.51 3.21
N LEU A 142 -6.96 -8.11 4.32
CA LEU A 142 -6.15 -8.28 5.53
C LEU A 142 -4.98 -9.24 5.32
N LYS A 143 -5.18 -10.26 4.48
CA LYS A 143 -4.18 -11.28 4.11
C LYS A 143 -4.13 -11.41 2.59
N PRO A 144 -3.07 -12.01 2.01
CA PRO A 144 -3.02 -12.33 0.58
C PRO A 144 -3.94 -13.53 0.23
N ASP A 145 -5.22 -13.39 0.56
CA ASP A 145 -6.28 -14.38 0.44
C ASP A 145 -7.59 -13.65 0.16
N PRO A 146 -8.28 -13.93 -0.97
CA PRO A 146 -9.50 -13.20 -1.33
C PRO A 146 -10.68 -13.53 -0.40
N GLN A 147 -10.56 -14.55 0.46
CA GLN A 147 -11.55 -14.88 1.49
C GLN A 147 -11.24 -14.21 2.84
N SER A 148 -10.11 -13.51 2.96
CA SER A 148 -9.79 -12.77 4.17
C SER A 148 -10.62 -11.49 4.32
N GLU A 149 -10.58 -10.89 5.51
CA GLU A 149 -11.30 -9.65 5.80
C GLU A 149 -10.94 -8.55 4.79
N ARG A 150 -11.96 -7.85 4.30
CA ARG A 150 -11.80 -6.72 3.39
C ARG A 150 -11.57 -5.45 4.19
N LEU A 151 -10.41 -4.83 3.99
CA LEU A 151 -10.01 -3.59 4.64
C LEU A 151 -10.31 -2.35 3.78
N LEU A 152 -10.42 -2.52 2.46
CA LEU A 152 -10.82 -1.47 1.53
C LEU A 152 -11.87 -1.98 0.55
N ASP A 153 -12.89 -1.18 0.30
CA ASP A 153 -13.84 -1.36 -0.79
C ASP A 153 -14.19 0.00 -1.40
N ILE A 154 -13.72 0.22 -2.63
CA ILE A 154 -14.00 1.43 -3.42
C ILE A 154 -14.98 1.13 -4.56
N GLY A 155 -15.83 0.11 -4.39
CA GLY A 155 -16.91 -0.22 -5.32
C GLY A 155 -16.38 -0.85 -6.60
N SER A 156 -16.57 -0.18 -7.73
CA SER A 156 -16.13 -0.62 -9.06
C SER A 156 -14.83 0.04 -9.52
N ASP A 157 -14.33 1.03 -8.78
CA ASP A 157 -13.18 1.83 -9.16
C ASP A 157 -11.86 1.16 -8.77
N TRP A 158 -10.77 1.45 -9.48
CA TRP A 158 -9.46 0.90 -9.15
C TRP A 158 -8.66 1.80 -8.21
N LEU A 159 -7.83 1.20 -7.36
CA LEU A 159 -6.97 1.98 -6.47
C LEU A 159 -6.07 2.96 -7.24
N THR A 160 -5.60 2.59 -8.44
CA THR A 160 -4.84 3.49 -9.34
C THR A 160 -5.58 4.78 -9.68
N GLU A 161 -6.91 4.73 -9.82
CA GLU A 161 -7.73 5.88 -10.21
C GLU A 161 -8.15 6.72 -9.01
N MET A 162 -8.38 6.05 -7.88
CA MET A 162 -8.99 6.63 -6.69
C MET A 162 -8.00 7.15 -5.68
N GLY A 163 -6.73 6.76 -5.78
CA GLY A 163 -5.75 7.04 -4.75
C GLY A 163 -4.32 7.01 -5.24
N ARG A 164 -3.42 6.96 -4.27
CA ARG A 164 -2.00 6.80 -4.50
C ARG A 164 -1.43 5.68 -3.64
N ILE A 165 -0.40 5.04 -4.16
CA ILE A 165 0.44 4.12 -3.40
C ILE A 165 1.50 4.95 -2.69
N ASN A 166 1.60 4.78 -1.37
CA ASN A 166 2.60 5.44 -0.54
C ASN A 166 3.85 4.56 -0.39
N ASN A 167 3.68 3.25 -0.19
CA ASN A 167 4.78 2.29 -0.08
C ASN A 167 4.38 0.91 -0.62
N ILE A 168 5.34 0.21 -1.22
CA ILE A 168 5.29 -1.22 -1.50
C ILE A 168 6.05 -1.96 -0.40
N LEU A 169 5.36 -2.75 0.41
CA LEU A 169 5.91 -3.28 1.66
C LEU A 169 6.30 -4.76 1.60
N ALA A 170 5.54 -5.57 0.87
CA ALA A 170 5.77 -7.01 0.77
C ALA A 170 5.07 -7.60 -0.45
N CYS A 171 5.49 -8.81 -0.82
CA CYS A 171 4.91 -9.60 -1.91
C CYS A 171 4.53 -10.99 -1.42
N ASN A 172 3.50 -11.58 -2.03
CA ASN A 172 3.12 -12.97 -1.84
C ASN A 172 2.45 -13.47 -3.11
N GLU A 173 3.19 -14.22 -3.94
CA GLU A 173 2.71 -14.62 -5.27
C GLU A 173 2.27 -13.36 -6.06
N ASP A 174 1.02 -13.34 -6.54
CA ASP A 174 0.43 -12.22 -7.30
C ASP A 174 -0.14 -11.10 -6.40
N TRP A 175 0.12 -11.16 -5.09
CA TRP A 175 -0.30 -10.16 -4.14
C TRP A 175 0.82 -9.19 -3.79
N VAL A 176 0.44 -7.94 -3.59
CA VAL A 176 1.31 -6.89 -3.05
C VAL A 176 0.69 -6.25 -1.82
N LEU A 177 1.48 -6.07 -0.77
CA LEU A 177 1.10 -5.32 0.42
C LEU A 177 1.48 -3.86 0.24
N LEU A 178 0.49 -2.97 0.32
CA LEU A 178 0.67 -1.55 0.06
C LEU A 178 0.25 -0.73 1.27
N ASP A 179 1.01 0.32 1.56
CA ASP A 179 0.43 1.51 2.20
C ASP A 179 -0.17 2.39 1.09
N TYR A 180 -1.40 2.86 1.27
CA TYR A 180 -2.12 3.64 0.27
C TYR A 180 -2.87 4.82 0.90
N THR A 181 -3.23 5.80 0.07
CA THR A 181 -4.20 6.84 0.41
C THR A 181 -5.24 6.94 -0.69
N VAL A 182 -6.52 6.84 -0.33
CA VAL A 182 -7.65 7.16 -1.20
C VAL A 182 -7.85 8.67 -1.19
N LEU A 183 -7.79 9.27 -2.37
CA LEU A 183 -7.84 10.70 -2.60
C LEU A 183 -9.15 11.14 -3.25
N ARG A 184 -9.90 10.22 -3.85
CA ARG A 184 -11.10 10.52 -4.61
C ARG A 184 -12.26 9.63 -4.20
N LYS A 185 -13.47 10.08 -4.50
CA LYS A 185 -14.70 9.27 -4.46
C LYS A 185 -15.52 9.50 -5.71
N ARG A 186 -16.29 8.50 -6.12
CA ARG A 186 -17.30 8.65 -7.17
C ARG A 186 -18.61 9.11 -6.56
N ILE A 187 -19.19 10.19 -7.09
CA ILE A 187 -20.54 10.64 -6.73
C ILE A 187 -21.55 9.95 -7.67
N ALA A 188 -22.77 9.69 -7.17
CA ALA A 188 -23.86 9.18 -7.98
C ALA A 188 -24.13 10.13 -9.18
N GLY A 189 -23.79 9.68 -10.40
CA GLY A 189 -23.72 10.53 -11.59
C GLY A 189 -22.39 10.45 -12.38
N GLU A 190 -21.48 9.54 -11.98
CA GLU A 190 -20.20 9.19 -12.63
C GLU A 190 -19.02 10.17 -12.42
N GLU A 191 -19.22 11.35 -11.86
CA GLU A 191 -18.11 12.27 -11.62
C GLU A 191 -17.19 11.79 -10.48
N LEU A 192 -15.88 11.80 -10.73
CA LEU A 192 -14.85 11.64 -9.71
C LEU A 192 -14.58 13.00 -9.06
N VAL A 193 -14.64 13.04 -7.73
CA VAL A 193 -14.30 14.25 -6.96
C VAL A 193 -13.12 13.98 -6.02
N GLU A 194 -12.27 14.97 -5.86
CA GLU A 194 -11.22 14.98 -4.85
C GLU A 194 -11.83 15.07 -3.44
N LEU A 195 -11.30 14.28 -2.52
CA LEU A 195 -11.63 14.29 -1.10
C LEU A 195 -10.89 15.44 -0.42
N ALA A 196 -11.56 16.10 0.53
CA ALA A 196 -10.86 17.01 1.44
C ALA A 196 -9.82 16.22 2.27
N ASN A 197 -8.77 16.89 2.75
CA ASN A 197 -7.67 16.23 3.45
C ASN A 197 -8.12 15.41 4.68
N ASP A 198 -9.16 15.87 5.39
CA ASP A 198 -9.76 15.20 6.55
C ASP A 198 -10.74 14.07 6.17
N GLU A 199 -11.09 13.96 4.89
CA GLU A 199 -11.89 12.87 4.33
C GLU A 199 -11.04 11.76 3.67
N GLN A 200 -9.75 12.02 3.43
CA GLN A 200 -8.85 11.04 2.81
C GLN A 200 -8.67 9.81 3.71
N LEU A 201 -8.71 8.62 3.09
CA LEU A 201 -8.53 7.36 3.78
C LEU A 201 -7.12 6.83 3.52
N THR A 202 -6.29 6.75 4.56
CA THR A 202 -5.02 6.03 4.50
C THR A 202 -5.19 4.63 5.10
N GLY A 203 -4.57 3.64 4.48
CA GLY A 203 -4.63 2.27 4.97
C GLY A 203 -3.46 1.42 4.50
N ARG A 204 -3.48 0.18 4.97
CA ARG A 204 -2.54 -0.88 4.57
C ARG A 204 -3.31 -2.15 4.30
N ALA A 205 -3.15 -2.69 3.09
CA ALA A 205 -3.87 -3.89 2.68
C ALA A 205 -3.11 -4.65 1.57
N TRP A 206 -3.44 -5.93 1.43
CA TRP A 206 -3.01 -6.76 0.31
C TRP A 206 -3.91 -6.54 -0.89
N PHE A 207 -3.31 -6.36 -2.07
CA PHE A 207 -3.98 -6.14 -3.34
C PHE A 207 -3.53 -7.13 -4.41
N ARG A 208 -4.41 -7.40 -5.37
CA ARG A 208 -4.14 -8.09 -6.64
C ARG A 208 -4.30 -7.13 -7.81
N GLY A 209 -4.13 -7.63 -9.03
CA GLY A 209 -4.39 -6.87 -10.26
C GLY A 209 -3.27 -5.88 -10.57
N LEU A 210 -2.03 -6.24 -10.24
CA LEU A 210 -0.83 -5.50 -10.63
C LEU A 210 -0.85 -5.23 -12.13
N CYS A 211 -0.60 -3.99 -12.50
CA CYS A 211 -0.48 -3.52 -13.86
C CYS A 211 0.95 -3.00 -14.05
N SER A 212 1.69 -3.64 -14.95
CA SER A 212 3.11 -3.44 -15.19
C SER A 212 3.41 -2.39 -16.27
N ASN A 213 2.41 -1.64 -16.75
CA ASN A 213 2.62 -0.63 -17.78
C ASN A 213 2.31 0.77 -17.24
N ALA A 214 3.32 1.64 -17.22
CA ALA A 214 3.18 3.06 -16.91
C ALA A 214 2.66 3.89 -18.11
N GLU A 215 2.74 3.32 -19.32
CA GLU A 215 2.53 4.04 -20.59
C GLU A 215 1.16 3.76 -21.23
N THR A 216 0.53 2.61 -20.96
CA THR A 216 -0.87 2.34 -21.36
C THR A 216 -1.78 2.33 -20.15
N THR A 217 -3.03 2.72 -20.35
CA THR A 217 -4.06 2.54 -19.34
C THR A 217 -4.17 1.06 -18.95
N CYS A 218 -4.35 0.83 -17.67
CA CYS A 218 -4.57 -0.51 -17.15
C CYS A 218 -6.01 -0.89 -17.54
N ASP A 219 -6.22 -1.59 -18.67
CA ASP A 219 -7.53 -1.61 -19.34
C ASP A 219 -8.47 -2.79 -18.97
N MET A 220 -8.21 -3.51 -17.87
CA MET A 220 -8.99 -4.70 -17.51
C MET A 220 -9.96 -4.42 -16.36
N LYS A 221 -11.25 -4.75 -16.55
CA LYS A 221 -12.26 -4.78 -15.47
C LYS A 221 -11.67 -5.33 -14.18
N SER A 222 -11.98 -4.70 -13.03
CA SER A 222 -11.38 -5.05 -11.74
C SER A 222 -11.34 -6.57 -11.53
N VAL A 223 -10.17 -7.09 -11.17
CA VAL A 223 -9.92 -8.53 -11.12
C VAL A 223 -10.69 -9.26 -10.03
N ASP A 224 -11.34 -8.53 -9.12
CA ASP A 224 -12.06 -9.08 -7.97
C ASP A 224 -13.60 -9.05 -8.14
N GLN A 225 -14.10 -9.21 -9.37
CA GLN A 225 -15.54 -9.41 -9.63
C GLN A 225 -16.02 -10.82 -9.31
#